data_AF-A0A3C1VQV1-F1
#
_entry.id   AF-A0A3C1VQV1-F1
#
_cell.length_a   1.000
_cell.length_b   1.000
_cell.length_c   1.000
_cell.angle_alpha   90.00
_cell.angle_beta   90.00
_cell.angle_gamma   90.00
#
_symmetry.space_group_name_H-M   'P 1'
#
loop_
_entity.id
_entity.type
_entity.pdbx_description
1 polymer ?
#
loop_
_entity_poly.entity_id
_entity_poly.type
_entity_poly.pdbx_seq_one_letter_code
_entity_poly.pdbx_strand_id
1 'polypeptide(L)'
;MPTINTSFLKALFFKALGQGIALALGATLSVGAFAQDGALAREYPELARLNNAFDVTQAALYDAMAEINASPETMQARMETQMELDMMKNMDSMAHMGHGGGEMDMSMDGPYGELEIQSRVRLTGLLRRDHSDETAENAYSEAKSLPTHAWRVLAWGRKFERDLLNIYADSSTSFSEKRAAVADAIEAYQTGDARHAVSTVAKSVELYLDHDYATGAKSAFPRLSSLMWTNQWLQLAALEAMVVGQLDPQFAG
;
A
#
# COMPACT_ATOMS: atom_id res chain seq x y z
N MET A 1 -8.02 74.75 49.74
CA MET A 1 -7.32 73.45 49.85
C MET A 1 -7.21 72.84 48.46
N PRO A 2 -6.18 72.03 48.17
CA PRO A 2 -5.84 71.58 46.82
C PRO A 2 -6.42 70.20 46.48
N THR A 3 -6.40 69.82 45.19
CA THR A 3 -5.71 68.59 44.72
C THR A 3 -5.65 68.51 43.19
N ILE A 4 -4.62 67.80 42.69
CA ILE A 4 -4.37 67.51 41.28
C ILE A 4 -5.16 66.27 40.87
N ASN A 5 -5.68 66.23 39.64
CA ASN A 5 -6.57 65.15 39.16
C ASN A 5 -5.79 63.85 38.88
N THR A 6 -6.17 62.76 39.56
CA THR A 6 -5.53 61.45 39.48
C THR A 6 -6.52 60.35 39.10
N SER A 7 -6.46 59.85 37.86
CA SER A 7 -7.19 58.64 37.46
C SER A 7 -6.43 57.69 36.52
N PHE A 8 -5.13 57.93 36.27
CA PHE A 8 -4.33 57.13 35.33
C PHE A 8 -3.68 55.88 35.93
N LEU A 9 -3.77 55.66 37.25
CA LEU A 9 -3.13 54.52 37.93
C LEU A 9 -3.98 53.96 39.08
N LYS A 10 -4.28 52.66 38.97
CA LYS A 10 -4.68 51.71 40.06
C LYS A 10 -6.10 51.80 40.64
N ALA A 11 -7.05 51.14 39.98
CA ALA A 11 -7.98 50.16 40.58
C ALA A 11 -8.75 49.44 39.44
N LEU A 12 -8.59 48.16 39.10
CA LEU A 12 -7.93 47.02 39.75
C LEU A 12 -8.49 46.67 41.15
N PHE A 13 -9.11 45.48 41.23
CA PHE A 13 -9.73 44.84 42.40
C PHE A 13 -11.03 45.44 42.95
N PHE A 14 -12.17 45.00 42.39
CA PHE A 14 -13.31 44.33 43.06
C PHE A 14 -14.31 43.90 41.93
N LYS A 15 -14.46 42.61 41.58
CA LYS A 15 -15.40 41.62 42.17
C LYS A 15 -16.76 42.25 42.54
N ALA A 16 -17.93 41.82 42.06
CA ALA A 16 -18.32 40.75 41.12
C ALA A 16 -19.70 41.16 40.50
N LEU A 17 -20.52 40.37 39.78
CA LEU A 17 -20.63 38.93 39.51
C LEU A 17 -21.45 38.73 38.20
N GLY A 18 -21.19 37.68 37.41
CA GLY A 18 -22.02 37.31 36.24
C GLY A 18 -21.39 36.21 35.38
N GLN A 19 -21.93 34.99 35.46
CA GLN A 19 -21.35 33.79 34.82
C GLN A 19 -21.74 33.69 33.33
N GLY A 20 -20.85 33.14 32.50
CA GLY A 20 -21.14 32.92 31.07
C GLY A 20 -19.90 32.62 30.21
N ILE A 21 -19.15 31.56 30.53
CA ILE A 21 -18.01 31.12 29.71
C ILE A 21 -18.53 30.29 28.53
N ALA A 22 -18.24 30.74 27.30
CA ALA A 22 -18.32 29.92 26.08
C ALA A 22 -17.32 30.43 25.03
N LEU A 23 -16.02 30.19 25.25
CA LEU A 23 -14.99 30.34 24.21
C LEU A 23 -15.10 29.17 23.22
N ALA A 24 -15.84 29.36 22.14
CA ALA A 24 -15.85 28.43 21.02
C ALA A 24 -14.56 28.60 20.20
N LEU A 25 -13.48 27.95 20.64
CA LEU A 25 -12.28 27.73 19.83
C LEU A 25 -12.61 26.78 18.68
N GLY A 26 -13.12 27.35 17.59
CA GLY A 26 -13.29 26.65 16.32
C GLY A 26 -11.94 26.39 15.66
N ALA A 27 -11.15 25.47 16.23
CA ALA A 27 -9.96 24.94 15.59
C ALA A 27 -10.38 24.03 14.43
N THR A 28 -10.67 24.64 13.27
CA THR A 28 -10.72 23.90 12.01
C THR A 28 -9.32 23.37 11.74
N LEU A 29 -9.10 22.09 12.05
CA LEU A 29 -7.96 21.33 11.55
C LEU A 29 -8.13 21.17 10.04
N SER A 30 -7.72 22.22 9.32
CA SER A 30 -7.45 22.14 7.89
C SER A 30 -6.30 21.16 7.73
N VAL A 31 -6.62 19.89 7.46
CA VAL A 31 -5.66 18.93 6.91
C VAL A 31 -5.32 19.43 5.52
N GLY A 32 -4.41 20.38 5.46
CA GLY A 32 -3.78 20.80 4.22
C GLY A 32 -3.02 19.60 3.69
N ALA A 33 -3.44 19.10 2.54
CA ALA A 33 -2.62 18.21 1.73
C ALA A 33 -1.39 19.01 1.28
N PHE A 34 -0.37 19.06 2.13
CA PHE A 34 0.94 19.58 1.78
C PHE A 34 1.58 18.60 0.80
N ALA A 35 1.50 18.94 -0.48
CA ALA A 35 2.50 18.50 -1.46
C ALA A 35 3.85 19.19 -1.15
N GLN A 36 4.42 18.86 0.03
CA GLN A 36 5.85 18.94 0.23
C GLN A 36 6.43 17.63 -0.30
N ASP A 37 7.60 17.68 -0.93
CA ASP A 37 8.41 16.47 -1.17
C ASP A 37 8.52 15.71 0.15
N GLY A 38 7.94 14.52 0.19
CA GLY A 38 7.93 13.68 1.38
C GLY A 38 9.35 13.44 1.87
N ALA A 39 9.52 13.19 3.17
CA ALA A 39 10.85 12.89 3.71
C ALA A 39 11.54 11.73 2.95
N LEU A 40 10.77 10.76 2.45
CA LEU A 40 11.30 9.70 1.58
C LEU A 40 11.92 10.25 0.29
N ALA A 41 11.25 11.16 -0.42
CA ALA A 41 11.74 11.74 -1.67
C ALA A 41 12.97 12.65 -1.45
N ARG A 42 13.03 13.33 -0.29
CA ARG A 42 14.16 14.21 0.08
C ARG A 42 15.40 13.44 0.54
N GLU A 43 15.22 12.46 1.41
CA GLU A 43 16.33 11.74 2.08
C GLU A 43 16.76 10.49 1.30
N TYR A 44 15.82 9.82 0.60
CA TYR A 44 16.04 8.57 -0.13
C TYR A 44 15.42 8.61 -1.55
N PRO A 45 15.81 9.55 -2.42
CA PRO A 45 15.20 9.76 -3.74
C PRO A 45 15.21 8.52 -4.63
N GLU A 46 16.25 7.68 -4.57
CA GLU A 46 16.31 6.41 -5.31
C GLU A 46 15.19 5.44 -4.91
N LEU A 47 14.89 5.36 -3.62
CA LEU A 47 13.84 4.49 -3.09
C LEU A 47 12.44 5.04 -3.40
N ALA A 48 12.26 6.37 -3.37
CA ALA A 48 11.04 7.01 -3.84
C ALA A 48 10.76 6.67 -5.32
N ARG A 49 11.75 6.85 -6.21
CA ARG A 49 11.60 6.53 -7.64
C ARG A 49 11.36 5.03 -7.87
N LEU A 50 12.02 4.15 -7.12
CA LEU A 50 11.80 2.71 -7.18
C LEU A 50 10.37 2.32 -6.76
N ASN A 51 9.84 2.92 -5.70
CA ASN A 51 8.46 2.68 -5.24
C ASN A 51 7.43 3.16 -6.27
N ASN A 52 7.62 4.34 -6.87
CA ASN A 52 6.79 4.82 -7.97
C ASN A 52 6.81 3.83 -9.15
N ALA A 53 7.99 3.32 -9.51
CA ALA A 53 8.15 2.34 -10.58
C ALA A 53 7.49 0.99 -10.24
N PHE A 54 7.50 0.56 -8.98
CA PHE A 54 6.76 -0.63 -8.53
C PHE A 54 5.24 -0.45 -8.65
N ASP A 55 4.69 0.69 -8.22
CA ASP A 55 3.25 0.96 -8.28
C ASP A 55 2.74 1.00 -9.73
N VAL A 56 3.43 1.74 -10.62
CA VAL A 56 3.08 1.77 -12.06
C VAL A 56 3.22 0.39 -12.70
N THR A 57 4.27 -0.36 -12.36
CA THR A 57 4.49 -1.70 -12.91
C THR A 57 3.43 -2.70 -12.43
N GLN A 58 2.99 -2.62 -11.17
CA GLN A 58 1.95 -3.51 -10.65
C GLN A 58 0.58 -3.19 -11.24
N ALA A 59 0.21 -1.91 -11.39
CA ALA A 59 -1.02 -1.52 -12.06
C ALA A 59 -1.07 -2.06 -13.50
N ALA A 60 0.00 -1.85 -14.28
CA ALA A 60 0.13 -2.34 -15.65
C ALA A 60 0.21 -3.89 -15.76
N LEU A 61 0.56 -4.59 -14.68
CA LEU A 61 0.60 -6.05 -14.62
C LEU A 61 -0.81 -6.66 -14.56
N TYR A 62 -1.76 -6.03 -13.88
CA TYR A 62 -3.16 -6.45 -13.91
C TYR A 62 -3.77 -6.28 -15.32
N ASP A 63 -3.47 -5.16 -15.99
CA ASP A 63 -3.87 -4.94 -17.38
C ASP A 63 -3.23 -5.99 -18.32
N ALA A 64 -1.95 -6.36 -18.10
CA ALA A 64 -1.30 -7.43 -18.86
C ALA A 64 -2.01 -8.79 -18.70
N MET A 65 -2.39 -9.17 -17.47
CA MET A 65 -3.15 -10.40 -17.22
C MET A 65 -4.52 -10.37 -17.92
N ALA A 66 -5.19 -9.22 -17.91
CA ALA A 66 -6.47 -9.04 -18.60
C ALA A 66 -6.33 -9.09 -20.13
N GLU A 67 -5.28 -8.48 -20.70
CA GLU A 67 -4.95 -8.54 -22.14
C GLU A 67 -4.71 -9.99 -22.60
N ILE A 68 -3.91 -10.76 -21.86
CA ILE A 68 -3.66 -12.18 -22.16
C ILE A 68 -4.96 -12.99 -22.07
N ASN A 69 -5.80 -12.74 -21.05
CA ASN A 69 -7.10 -13.38 -20.90
C ASN A 69 -8.12 -12.97 -21.98
N ALA A 70 -7.99 -11.78 -22.57
CA ALA A 70 -8.86 -11.31 -23.65
C ALA A 70 -8.44 -11.85 -25.03
N SER A 71 -7.19 -12.33 -25.17
CA SER A 71 -6.70 -12.86 -26.44
C SER A 71 -7.51 -14.08 -26.90
N PRO A 72 -7.94 -14.15 -28.19
CA PRO A 72 -8.52 -15.35 -28.76
C PRO A 72 -7.53 -16.52 -28.80
N GLU A 73 -6.23 -16.25 -28.94
CA GLU A 73 -5.17 -17.25 -29.05
C GLU A 73 -4.99 -18.05 -27.76
N THR A 74 -5.32 -17.47 -26.60
CA THR A 74 -5.25 -18.15 -25.30
C THR A 74 -6.50 -18.96 -24.97
N MET A 75 -7.54 -18.96 -25.81
CA MET A 75 -8.83 -19.57 -25.47
C MET A 75 -8.72 -21.04 -25.09
N GLN A 76 -7.93 -21.84 -25.85
CA GLN A 76 -7.75 -23.25 -25.53
C GLN A 76 -6.92 -23.44 -24.25
N ALA A 77 -5.79 -22.75 -24.12
CA ALA A 77 -4.97 -22.79 -22.90
C ALA A 77 -5.78 -22.39 -21.65
N ARG A 78 -6.67 -21.38 -21.75
CA ARG A 78 -7.58 -20.99 -20.66
C ARG A 78 -8.57 -22.09 -20.28
N MET A 79 -9.15 -22.78 -21.27
CA MET A 79 -10.05 -23.92 -20.99
C MET A 79 -9.28 -25.08 -20.33
N GLU A 80 -8.07 -25.37 -20.78
CA GLU A 80 -7.22 -26.43 -20.21
C GLU A 80 -6.79 -26.09 -18.78
N THR A 81 -6.31 -24.87 -18.50
CA THR A 81 -6.01 -24.40 -17.14
C THR A 81 -7.26 -24.36 -16.25
N GLN A 82 -8.44 -24.02 -16.78
CA GLN A 82 -9.67 -24.11 -16.00
C GLN A 82 -9.99 -25.56 -15.62
N MET A 83 -9.89 -26.51 -16.56
CA MET A 83 -10.09 -27.93 -16.27
C MET A 83 -9.07 -28.44 -15.25
N GLU A 84 -7.82 -28.00 -15.31
CA GLU A 84 -6.79 -28.34 -14.32
C GLU A 84 -7.17 -27.81 -12.92
N LEU A 85 -7.54 -26.54 -12.80
CA LEU A 85 -7.96 -25.93 -11.52
C LEU A 85 -9.21 -26.62 -10.94
N ASP A 86 -10.20 -26.92 -11.80
CA ASP A 86 -11.41 -27.66 -11.41
C ASP A 86 -11.05 -29.10 -10.96
N MET A 87 -10.10 -29.77 -11.62
CA MET A 87 -9.60 -31.08 -11.18
C MET A 87 -8.85 -31.00 -9.85
N MET A 88 -7.97 -30.02 -9.66
CA MET A 88 -7.24 -29.81 -8.40
C MET A 88 -8.21 -29.59 -7.23
N LYS A 89 -9.21 -28.70 -7.39
CA LYS A 89 -10.26 -28.46 -6.39
C LYS A 89 -11.01 -29.73 -5.99
N ASN A 90 -11.35 -30.57 -6.97
CA ASN A 90 -12.03 -31.84 -6.72
C ASN A 90 -11.09 -32.93 -6.15
N MET A 91 -9.78 -32.83 -6.36
CA MET A 91 -8.79 -33.76 -5.79
C MET A 91 -8.38 -33.41 -4.35
N ASP A 92 -8.30 -32.13 -3.96
CA ASP A 92 -7.99 -31.74 -2.58
C ASP A 92 -9.04 -32.24 -1.58
N SER A 93 -10.29 -32.38 -2.04
CA SER A 93 -11.39 -33.06 -1.32
C SER A 93 -11.05 -34.51 -0.90
N MET A 94 -10.07 -35.14 -1.54
CA MET A 94 -9.59 -36.51 -1.27
C MET A 94 -8.14 -36.56 -0.76
N ALA A 95 -7.34 -35.50 -0.97
CA ALA A 95 -5.90 -35.47 -0.72
C ALA A 95 -5.48 -34.95 0.67
N HIS A 96 -6.36 -34.28 1.43
CA HIS A 96 -6.06 -33.77 2.79
C HIS A 96 -5.69 -34.84 3.85
N MET A 97 -5.65 -36.13 3.48
CA MET A 97 -5.18 -37.24 4.33
C MET A 97 -3.86 -37.88 3.87
N GLY A 98 -3.14 -37.28 2.89
CA GLY A 98 -1.91 -37.83 2.31
C GLY A 98 -0.68 -36.94 2.50
N HIS A 99 0.37 -37.47 3.14
CA HIS A 99 1.64 -36.79 3.35
C HIS A 99 2.41 -36.42 2.07
N GLY A 100 3.21 -35.35 2.17
CA GLY A 100 4.63 -35.46 1.83
C GLY A 100 5.13 -34.44 0.81
N GLY A 101 6.27 -33.82 1.11
CA GLY A 101 6.95 -32.91 0.19
C GLY A 101 7.52 -33.66 -1.01
N GLY A 102 6.74 -33.72 -2.09
CA GLY A 102 7.25 -33.94 -3.44
C GLY A 102 7.74 -32.62 -4.03
N GLU A 103 8.83 -32.66 -4.79
CA GLU A 103 9.27 -31.53 -5.60
C GLU A 103 8.17 -31.24 -6.64
N MET A 104 7.40 -30.18 -6.40
CA MET A 104 6.59 -29.56 -7.45
C MET A 104 7.57 -29.13 -8.53
N ASP A 105 7.44 -29.68 -9.73
CA ASP A 105 8.19 -29.20 -10.89
C ASP A 105 7.83 -27.73 -11.10
N MET A 106 8.73 -26.84 -10.67
CA MET A 106 8.59 -25.39 -10.80
C MET A 106 8.93 -24.97 -12.24
N SER A 107 8.32 -25.66 -13.21
CA SER A 107 8.28 -25.23 -14.58
C SER A 107 7.61 -23.85 -14.61
N MET A 108 8.41 -22.82 -14.86
CA MET A 108 7.93 -21.45 -14.98
C MET A 108 7.26 -21.20 -16.34
N ASP A 109 7.03 -22.23 -17.15
CA ASP A 109 6.14 -22.14 -18.30
C ASP A 109 4.68 -22.14 -17.83
N GLY A 110 4.12 -20.94 -17.76
CA GLY A 110 2.69 -20.75 -17.66
C GLY A 110 1.97 -21.13 -18.97
N PRO A 111 0.66 -21.38 -18.90
CA PRO A 111 -0.17 -21.80 -20.05
C PRO A 111 -0.18 -20.82 -21.22
N TYR A 112 0.27 -19.57 -21.02
CA TYR A 112 0.31 -18.52 -22.04
C TYR A 112 1.70 -18.27 -22.64
N GLY A 113 2.74 -18.99 -22.19
CA GLY A 113 4.09 -19.01 -22.75
C GLY A 113 4.63 -17.65 -23.18
N GLU A 114 4.75 -17.46 -24.49
CA GLU A 114 5.32 -16.26 -25.13
C GLU A 114 4.58 -14.96 -24.78
N LEU A 115 3.25 -14.97 -24.63
CA LEU A 115 2.50 -13.76 -24.26
C LEU A 115 2.84 -13.29 -22.84
N GLU A 116 3.12 -14.22 -21.94
CA GLU A 116 3.57 -13.92 -20.58
C GLU A 116 5.02 -13.40 -20.57
N ILE A 117 5.89 -13.96 -21.43
CA ILE A 117 7.27 -13.50 -21.64
C ILE A 117 7.28 -12.06 -22.16
N GLN A 118 6.52 -11.75 -23.22
CA GLN A 118 6.43 -10.40 -23.79
C GLN A 118 5.88 -9.39 -22.78
N SER A 119 4.85 -9.77 -22.02
CA SER A 119 4.30 -8.97 -20.94
C SER A 119 5.36 -8.68 -19.87
N ARG A 120 6.12 -9.70 -19.43
CA ARG A 120 7.20 -9.52 -18.45
C ARG A 120 8.33 -8.63 -18.97
N VAL A 121 8.69 -8.69 -20.25
CA VAL A 121 9.66 -7.78 -20.89
C VAL A 121 9.13 -6.34 -20.86
N ARG A 122 7.87 -6.11 -21.23
CA ARG A 122 7.20 -4.80 -21.19
C ARG A 122 7.19 -4.21 -19.78
N LEU A 123 6.81 -5.01 -18.79
CA LEU A 123 6.76 -4.62 -17.37
C LEU A 123 8.16 -4.32 -16.79
N THR A 124 9.17 -5.11 -17.15
CA THR A 124 10.58 -4.81 -16.80
C THR A 124 11.04 -3.48 -17.41
N GLY A 125 10.50 -3.10 -18.58
CA GLY A 125 10.70 -1.80 -19.19
C GLY A 125 10.00 -0.63 -18.48
N LEU A 126 8.90 -0.88 -17.75
CA LEU A 126 8.28 0.13 -16.86
C LEU A 126 9.10 0.28 -15.58
N LEU A 127 9.53 -0.82 -14.96
CA LEU A 127 10.30 -0.81 -13.72
C LEU A 127 11.65 -0.07 -13.83
N ARG A 128 12.20 0.08 -15.04
CA ARG A 128 13.45 0.78 -15.33
C ARG A 128 13.30 2.26 -15.69
N ARG A 129 12.08 2.80 -15.65
CA ARG A 129 11.80 4.22 -15.94
C ARG A 129 11.56 4.97 -14.64
N ASP A 130 11.91 6.24 -14.62
CA ASP A 130 11.42 7.17 -13.60
C ASP A 130 9.94 7.48 -13.87
N HIS A 131 9.14 7.48 -12.81
CA HIS A 131 7.71 7.85 -12.84
C HIS A 131 7.48 8.94 -11.79
N SER A 132 6.66 9.94 -12.12
CA SER A 132 6.29 10.98 -11.15
C SER A 132 5.39 10.40 -10.07
N ASP A 133 5.37 11.05 -8.91
CA ASP A 133 4.46 10.71 -7.81
C ASP A 133 3.01 10.68 -8.31
N GLU A 134 2.56 11.71 -9.03
CA GLU A 134 1.22 11.77 -9.66
C GLU A 134 0.92 10.55 -10.55
N THR A 135 1.90 10.06 -11.31
CA THR A 135 1.73 8.87 -12.16
C THR A 135 1.57 7.61 -11.30
N ALA A 136 2.37 7.47 -10.24
CA ALA A 136 2.29 6.33 -9.33
C ALA A 136 1.00 6.32 -8.48
N GLU A 137 0.57 7.49 -8.00
CA GLU A 137 -0.67 7.61 -7.22
C GLU A 137 -1.92 7.31 -8.04
N ASN A 138 -1.95 7.72 -9.32
CA ASN A 138 -3.08 7.46 -10.21
C ASN A 138 -3.04 6.08 -10.88
N ALA A 139 -1.89 5.41 -10.95
CA ALA A 139 -1.65 4.19 -11.72
C ALA A 139 -2.76 3.12 -11.58
N TYR A 140 -3.15 2.78 -10.35
CA TYR A 140 -4.20 1.77 -10.12
C TYR A 140 -5.58 2.24 -10.59
N SER A 141 -5.89 3.53 -10.52
CA SER A 141 -7.17 4.09 -10.96
C SER A 141 -7.27 4.18 -12.50
N GLU A 142 -6.13 4.24 -13.20
CA GLU A 142 -6.03 4.22 -14.65
C GLU A 142 -6.01 2.81 -15.25
N ALA A 143 -5.67 1.78 -14.45
CA ALA A 143 -5.67 0.37 -14.87
C ALA A 143 -7.08 -0.12 -15.21
N LYS A 144 -7.30 -0.46 -16.48
CA LYS A 144 -8.63 -0.76 -17.05
C LYS A 144 -9.21 -2.09 -16.55
N SER A 145 -8.34 -3.01 -16.14
CA SER A 145 -8.67 -4.33 -15.61
C SER A 145 -9.20 -4.30 -14.16
N LEU A 146 -8.96 -3.23 -13.41
CA LEU A 146 -9.28 -3.17 -11.98
C LEU A 146 -10.69 -2.58 -11.73
N PRO A 147 -11.62 -3.34 -11.13
CA PRO A 147 -12.88 -2.79 -10.65
C PRO A 147 -12.66 -1.70 -9.59
N THR A 148 -13.61 -0.77 -9.46
CA THR A 148 -13.51 0.41 -8.58
C THR A 148 -13.06 0.12 -7.15
N HIS A 149 -13.57 -0.95 -6.54
CA HIS A 149 -13.18 -1.33 -5.18
C HIS A 149 -11.79 -1.99 -5.12
N ALA A 150 -11.36 -2.69 -6.17
CA ALA A 150 -10.06 -3.35 -6.22
C ALA A 150 -8.93 -2.33 -6.33
N TRP A 151 -9.02 -1.37 -7.26
CA TRP A 151 -7.98 -0.34 -7.37
C TRP A 151 -7.92 0.56 -6.13
N ARG A 152 -9.07 0.85 -5.50
CA ARG A 152 -9.09 1.64 -4.26
C ARG A 152 -8.41 0.94 -3.09
N VAL A 153 -8.63 -0.37 -2.90
CA VAL A 153 -7.89 -1.15 -1.87
C VAL A 153 -6.39 -1.08 -2.11
N LEU A 154 -5.96 -1.28 -3.36
CA LEU A 154 -4.54 -1.22 -3.73
C LEU A 154 -3.95 0.19 -3.50
N ALA A 155 -4.56 1.22 -4.08
CA ALA A 155 -4.09 2.60 -3.94
C ALA A 155 -4.08 3.08 -2.48
N TRP A 156 -5.09 2.70 -1.67
CA TRP A 156 -5.16 3.07 -0.25
C TRP A 156 -4.09 2.36 0.58
N GLY A 157 -3.83 1.08 0.32
CA GLY A 157 -2.72 0.34 0.92
C GLY A 157 -1.36 0.95 0.58
N ARG A 158 -1.13 1.28 -0.71
CA ARG A 158 0.12 1.93 -1.16
C ARG A 158 0.31 3.32 -0.59
N LYS A 159 -0.76 4.10 -0.43
CA LYS A 159 -0.70 5.38 0.28
C LYS A 159 -0.22 5.18 1.72
N PHE A 160 -0.78 4.22 2.45
CA PHE A 160 -0.37 3.92 3.82
C PHE A 160 1.10 3.46 3.92
N GLU A 161 1.58 2.62 2.98
CA GLU A 161 2.99 2.26 2.90
C GLU A 161 3.89 3.49 2.66
N ARG A 162 3.50 4.40 1.75
CA ARG A 162 4.22 5.67 1.53
C ARG A 162 4.19 6.58 2.77
N ASP A 163 3.08 6.62 3.50
CA ASP A 163 2.96 7.38 4.75
C ASP A 163 3.97 6.85 5.79
N LEU A 164 4.03 5.52 5.99
CA LEU A 164 4.99 4.88 6.89
C LEU A 164 6.44 5.14 6.46
N LEU A 165 6.76 4.97 5.18
CA LEU A 165 8.10 5.23 4.64
C LEU A 165 8.53 6.69 4.87
N ASN A 166 7.61 7.65 4.71
CA ASN A 166 7.89 9.06 5.01
C ASN A 166 8.16 9.30 6.51
N ILE A 167 7.38 8.70 7.41
CA ILE A 167 7.61 8.81 8.86
C ILE A 167 9.00 8.27 9.26
N TYR A 168 9.40 7.13 8.71
CA TYR A 168 10.71 6.54 9.01
C TYR A 168 11.86 7.26 8.31
N ALA A 169 11.65 7.81 7.11
CA ALA A 169 12.63 8.62 6.39
C ALA A 169 13.00 9.91 7.13
N ASP A 170 12.06 10.55 7.83
CA ASP A 170 12.29 11.86 8.44
C ASP A 170 13.35 11.81 9.55
N SER A 171 14.57 12.24 9.21
CA SER A 171 15.72 12.27 10.12
C SER A 171 15.57 13.29 11.26
N SER A 172 14.63 14.23 11.16
CA SER A 172 14.44 15.32 12.13
C SER A 172 13.56 14.95 13.33
N THR A 173 12.84 13.83 13.26
CA THR A 173 11.90 13.39 14.31
C THR A 173 12.50 12.32 15.22
N SER A 174 12.24 12.42 16.52
CA SER A 174 12.67 11.42 17.49
C SER A 174 11.86 10.12 17.35
N PHE A 175 12.41 9.00 17.85
CA PHE A 175 11.71 7.72 17.83
C PHE A 175 10.34 7.76 18.54
N SER A 176 10.16 8.62 19.55
CA SER A 176 8.86 8.73 20.20
C SER A 176 7.83 9.47 19.35
N GLU A 177 8.25 10.45 18.55
CA GLU A 177 7.40 11.16 17.59
C GLU A 177 7.06 10.25 16.40
N LYS A 178 8.03 9.47 15.90
CA LYS A 178 7.78 8.47 14.85
C LYS A 178 6.71 7.45 15.27
N ARG A 179 6.76 6.93 16.50
CA ARG A 179 5.71 6.01 17.01
C ARG A 179 4.33 6.66 17.11
N ALA A 180 4.26 7.94 17.48
CA ALA A 180 2.99 8.67 17.51
C ALA A 180 2.44 8.83 16.09
N ALA A 181 3.27 9.30 15.15
CA ALA A 181 2.89 9.45 13.75
C ALA A 181 2.48 8.12 13.08
N VAL A 182 3.10 6.98 13.46
CA VAL A 182 2.66 5.64 13.01
C VAL A 182 1.28 5.28 13.56
N ALA A 183 0.97 5.61 14.82
CA ALA A 183 -0.36 5.39 15.38
C ALA A 183 -1.41 6.25 14.66
N ASP A 184 -1.11 7.52 14.41
CA ASP A 184 -1.96 8.44 13.66
C ASP A 184 -2.18 7.96 12.21
N ALA A 185 -1.13 7.43 11.56
CA ALA A 185 -1.22 6.86 10.21
C ALA A 185 -2.06 5.58 10.16
N ILE A 186 -1.99 4.72 11.18
CA ILE A 186 -2.84 3.53 11.31
C ILE A 186 -4.30 3.94 11.51
N GLU A 187 -4.59 4.92 12.36
CA GLU A 187 -5.95 5.44 12.56
C GLU A 187 -6.48 6.06 11.26
N ALA A 188 -5.69 6.89 10.59
CA ALA A 188 -6.05 7.49 9.30
C ALA A 188 -6.32 6.43 8.22
N TYR A 189 -5.48 5.38 8.12
CA TYR A 189 -5.68 4.28 7.18
C TYR A 189 -6.98 3.50 7.47
N GLN A 190 -7.24 3.17 8.74
CA GLN A 190 -8.41 2.38 9.13
C GLN A 190 -9.72 3.17 9.05
N THR A 191 -9.70 4.49 9.23
CA THR A 191 -10.92 5.32 9.30
C THR A 191 -11.19 6.15 8.05
N GLY A 192 -10.15 6.65 7.36
CA GLY A 192 -10.26 7.59 6.24
C GLY A 192 -10.95 7.00 5.00
N ASP A 193 -10.68 5.74 4.68
CA ASP A 193 -11.47 4.95 3.72
C ASP A 193 -11.65 3.51 4.24
N ALA A 194 -12.42 3.40 5.32
CA ALA A 194 -12.69 2.13 6.02
C ALA A 194 -13.27 1.00 5.14
N ARG A 195 -13.80 1.30 3.95
CA ARG A 195 -14.25 0.28 2.98
C ARG A 195 -13.10 -0.37 2.21
N HIS A 196 -11.99 0.35 2.04
CA HIS A 196 -10.84 -0.09 1.25
C HIS A 196 -9.58 -0.34 2.10
N ALA A 197 -9.65 -0.09 3.41
CA ALA A 197 -8.66 -0.53 4.39
C ALA A 197 -8.65 -2.07 4.57
N VAL A 198 -7.49 -2.64 4.84
CA VAL A 198 -7.35 -4.05 5.23
C VAL A 198 -7.89 -4.25 6.65
N SER A 199 -8.75 -5.26 6.80
CA SER A 199 -9.34 -5.70 8.08
C SER A 199 -8.28 -5.95 9.16
N THR A 200 -8.51 -5.40 10.36
CA THR A 200 -7.74 -5.71 11.57
C THR A 200 -8.01 -7.12 12.12
N VAL A 201 -9.11 -7.75 11.69
CA VAL A 201 -9.39 -9.17 11.95
C VAL A 201 -8.72 -10.01 10.87
N ALA A 202 -7.96 -11.02 11.28
CA ALA A 202 -7.32 -11.96 10.38
C ALA A 202 -8.33 -12.61 9.42
N LYS A 203 -7.97 -12.72 8.14
CA LYS A 203 -8.78 -13.40 7.12
C LYS A 203 -8.93 -14.89 7.50
N SER A 204 -10.11 -15.48 7.32
CA SER A 204 -10.30 -16.93 7.51
C SER A 204 -9.32 -17.71 6.62
N VAL A 205 -8.73 -18.76 7.17
CA VAL A 205 -7.82 -19.66 6.43
C VAL A 205 -8.55 -20.34 5.26
N GLU A 206 -9.85 -20.58 5.41
CA GLU A 206 -10.73 -21.13 4.36
C GLU A 206 -10.74 -20.23 3.10
N LEU A 207 -10.63 -18.91 3.26
CA LEU A 207 -10.54 -17.96 2.12
C LEU A 207 -9.18 -17.97 1.42
N TYR A 208 -8.19 -18.66 1.98
CA TYR A 208 -6.84 -18.80 1.43
C TYR A 208 -6.56 -20.22 0.90
N LEU A 209 -7.16 -21.25 1.49
CA LEU A 209 -6.99 -22.65 1.08
C LEU A 209 -8.17 -23.17 0.24
N ASP A 210 -9.40 -22.93 0.69
CA ASP A 210 -10.60 -23.60 0.16
C ASP A 210 -11.37 -22.74 -0.87
N HIS A 211 -10.86 -21.55 -1.18
CA HIS A 211 -11.50 -20.63 -2.12
C HIS A 211 -11.12 -20.97 -3.56
N ASP A 212 -12.12 -21.16 -4.43
CA ASP A 212 -12.06 -21.55 -5.85
C ASP A 212 -10.98 -20.84 -6.71
N TYR A 213 -10.53 -19.67 -6.30
CA TYR A 213 -9.57 -18.84 -7.05
C TYR A 213 -8.23 -18.61 -6.33
N ALA A 214 -7.97 -19.28 -5.19
CA ALA A 214 -6.78 -19.04 -4.36
C ALA A 214 -5.45 -19.27 -5.10
N THR A 215 -5.37 -20.33 -5.92
CA THR A 215 -4.19 -20.68 -6.71
C THR A 215 -4.22 -20.13 -8.14
N GLY A 216 -5.39 -19.69 -8.64
CA GLY A 216 -5.63 -19.42 -10.06
C GLY A 216 -4.63 -18.43 -10.69
N ALA A 217 -4.28 -17.34 -10.00
CA ALA A 217 -3.29 -16.38 -10.50
C ALA A 217 -1.85 -16.94 -10.55
N LYS A 218 -1.50 -17.88 -9.65
CA LYS A 218 -0.19 -18.55 -9.64
C LYS A 218 -0.10 -19.60 -10.74
N SER A 219 -1.16 -20.40 -10.94
CA SER A 219 -1.20 -21.44 -11.97
C SER A 219 -1.30 -20.86 -13.39
N ALA A 220 -2.15 -19.85 -13.58
CA ALA A 220 -2.35 -19.25 -14.90
C ALA A 220 -1.22 -18.28 -15.32
N PHE A 221 -0.57 -17.62 -14.36
CA PHE A 221 0.43 -16.58 -14.64
C PHE A 221 1.68 -16.69 -13.74
N PRO A 222 2.45 -17.80 -13.78
CA PRO A 222 3.59 -18.00 -12.89
C PRO A 222 4.70 -16.94 -13.05
N ARG A 223 4.95 -16.43 -14.27
CA ARG A 223 6.01 -15.43 -14.54
C ARG A 223 5.59 -14.01 -14.13
N LEU A 224 4.31 -13.66 -14.24
CA LEU A 224 3.78 -12.36 -13.76
C LEU A 224 3.51 -12.40 -12.26
N SER A 225 2.96 -13.49 -11.73
CA SER A 225 2.74 -13.69 -10.30
C SER A 225 4.06 -13.63 -9.52
N SER A 226 5.11 -14.28 -10.01
CA SER A 226 6.45 -14.16 -9.41
C SER A 226 7.01 -12.74 -9.46
N LEU A 227 6.84 -12.00 -10.57
CA LEU A 227 7.23 -10.58 -10.64
C LEU A 227 6.47 -9.71 -9.63
N MET A 228 5.15 -9.88 -9.51
CA MET A 228 4.33 -9.17 -8.52
C MET A 228 4.82 -9.44 -7.09
N TRP A 229 5.03 -10.72 -6.75
CA TRP A 229 5.53 -11.11 -5.43
C TRP A 229 6.94 -10.57 -5.15
N THR A 230 7.87 -10.63 -6.12
CA THR A 230 9.21 -10.07 -5.95
C THR A 230 9.16 -8.55 -5.68
N ASN A 231 8.31 -7.79 -6.39
CA ASN A 231 8.15 -6.36 -6.14
C ASN A 231 7.63 -6.10 -4.71
N GLN A 232 6.59 -6.83 -4.27
CA GLN A 232 6.03 -6.71 -2.92
C GLN A 232 7.05 -7.04 -1.82
N TRP A 233 7.82 -8.11 -1.99
CA TRP A 233 8.88 -8.47 -1.03
C TRP A 233 10.01 -7.43 -0.98
N LEU A 234 10.39 -6.82 -2.10
CA LEU A 234 11.38 -5.73 -2.11
C LEU A 234 10.88 -4.48 -1.38
N GLN A 235 9.61 -4.11 -1.55
CA GLN A 235 9.01 -2.96 -0.86
C GLN A 235 8.93 -3.19 0.66
N LEU A 236 8.52 -4.40 1.08
CA LEU A 236 8.50 -4.77 2.49
C LEU A 236 9.92 -4.77 3.10
N ALA A 237 10.90 -5.36 2.40
CA ALA A 237 12.29 -5.38 2.86
C ALA A 237 12.91 -3.97 2.92
N ALA A 238 12.55 -3.06 2.00
CA ALA A 238 12.99 -1.66 2.05
C ALA A 238 12.38 -0.91 3.24
N LEU A 239 11.09 -1.10 3.52
CA LEU A 239 10.45 -0.56 4.72
C LEU A 239 11.09 -1.12 6.00
N GLU A 240 11.31 -2.42 6.08
CA GLU A 240 11.98 -3.06 7.22
C GLU A 240 13.40 -2.50 7.44
N ALA A 241 14.19 -2.37 6.37
CA ALA A 241 15.54 -1.81 6.45
C ALA A 241 15.53 -0.35 6.96
N MET A 242 14.59 0.48 6.50
CA MET A 242 14.42 1.85 7.01
C MET A 242 13.99 1.89 8.47
N VAL A 243 13.09 1.00 8.89
CA VAL A 243 12.65 0.89 10.29
C VAL A 243 13.82 0.44 11.17
N VAL A 244 14.55 -0.62 10.79
CA VAL A 244 15.66 -1.17 11.57
C VAL A 244 16.84 -0.21 11.66
N GLY A 245 17.23 0.44 10.55
CA GLY A 245 18.33 1.43 10.54
C GLY A 245 18.05 2.67 11.40
N GLN A 246 16.78 2.95 11.70
CA GLN A 246 16.36 4.02 12.63
C GLN A 246 16.19 3.54 14.09
N LEU A 247 16.06 2.23 14.31
CA LEU A 247 15.95 1.61 15.63
C LEU A 247 17.30 1.23 16.24
N ASP A 248 18.27 0.86 15.40
CA ASP A 248 19.52 0.25 15.81
C ASP A 248 20.72 0.90 15.08
N PRO A 249 21.60 1.62 15.81
CA PRO A 249 22.75 2.30 15.24
C PRO A 249 23.72 1.39 14.46
N GLN A 250 23.74 0.07 14.70
CA GLN A 250 24.62 -0.83 13.95
C GLN A 250 24.16 -1.06 12.49
N PHE A 251 22.93 -0.64 12.15
CA PHE A 251 22.36 -0.70 10.80
C PHE A 251 22.12 0.69 10.18
N ALA A 252 22.64 1.76 10.80
CA ALA A 252 22.38 3.15 10.37
C ALA A 252 23.18 3.61 9.12
N GLY A 253 24.15 2.82 8.65
CA GLY A 253 25.05 3.13 7.53
C GLY A 253 26.47 3.49 7.95
#